data_AF-A0A2S6REP0-F1
#
_entry.id   AF-A0A2S6REP0-F1
#
_cell.length_a   1.000
_cell.length_b   1.000
_cell.length_c   1.000
_cell.angle_alpha   90.00
_cell.angle_beta   90.00
_cell.angle_gamma   90.00
#
_symmetry.space_group_name_H-M   'P 1'
#
loop_
_entity.id
_entity.type
_entity.pdbx_description
1 polymer ?
#
loop_
_entity_poly.entity_id
_entity_poly.type
_entity_poly.pdbx_seq_one_letter_code
_entity_poly.pdbx_strand_id
1 'polypeptide(L)'
;MLETVYSSLETLEMSFMLSSKKVLEETEKLEKLLDNFDNNYSKEKLSKSEILNIANTIEKLSIKNEYKLNLIKDFPEYFSNIKLRKK
;
A
#
# COMPACT_ATOMS: atom_id res chain seq x y z
N MET A 1 11.82 11.78 -7.53
CA MET A 1 10.95 11.80 -6.34
C MET A 1 9.58 11.19 -6.63
N LEU A 2 8.85 11.64 -7.65
CA LEU A 2 7.59 11.02 -8.07
C LEU A 2 7.73 9.54 -8.45
N GLU A 3 8.73 9.21 -9.26
CA GLU A 3 9.08 7.81 -9.57
C GLU A 3 9.36 6.99 -8.30
N THR A 4 9.91 7.63 -7.27
CA THR A 4 10.19 7.02 -5.97
C THR A 4 8.89 6.73 -5.20
N VAL A 5 7.91 7.63 -5.26
CA VAL A 5 6.56 7.42 -4.70
C VAL A 5 5.84 6.30 -5.46
N TYR A 6 5.90 6.29 -6.79
CA TYR A 6 5.32 5.23 -7.62
C TYR A 6 5.92 3.86 -7.30
N SER A 7 7.25 3.76 -7.27
CA SER A 7 7.94 2.53 -6.92
C SER A 7 7.59 2.06 -5.51
N SER A 8 7.43 2.99 -4.55
CA SER A 8 6.98 2.66 -3.20
C SER A 8 5.54 2.16 -3.16
N LEU A 9 4.65 2.70 -3.98
CA LEU A 9 3.27 2.23 -4.12
C LEU A 9 3.19 0.84 -4.76
N GLU A 10 3.98 0.55 -5.80
CA GLU A 10 4.10 -0.80 -6.38
C GLU A 10 4.65 -1.80 -5.36
N THR A 11 5.66 -1.41 -4.59
CA THR A 11 6.24 -2.26 -3.53
C THR A 11 5.22 -2.55 -2.44
N LEU A 12 4.45 -1.54 -2.04
CA LEU A 12 3.33 -1.68 -1.11
C LEU A 12 2.26 -2.62 -1.69
N GLU A 13 1.93 -2.51 -2.98
CA GLU A 13 1.01 -3.42 -3.66
C GLU A 13 1.47 -4.88 -3.56
N MET A 14 2.74 -5.16 -3.88
CA MET A 14 3.30 -6.51 -3.77
C MET A 14 3.28 -7.02 -2.32
N SER A 15 3.48 -6.14 -1.35
CA SER A 15 3.51 -6.50 0.07
C SER A 15 2.17 -7.07 0.57
N PHE A 16 1.04 -6.67 -0.06
CA PHE A 16 -0.28 -7.22 0.24
C PHE A 16 -0.36 -8.73 -0.02
N MET A 17 0.47 -9.27 -0.91
CA MET A 17 0.52 -10.72 -1.17
C MET A 17 1.43 -11.48 -0.18
N LEU A 18 2.19 -10.79 0.66
CA LEU A 18 3.21 -11.40 1.53
C LEU A 18 2.70 -11.57 2.98
N SER A 19 2.73 -10.50 3.78
CA SER A 19 2.35 -10.56 5.20
C SER A 19 1.91 -9.18 5.72
N SER A 20 1.09 -9.16 6.78
CA SER A 20 0.66 -7.91 7.41
C SER A 20 1.84 -7.09 7.94
N LYS A 21 2.88 -7.74 8.46
CA LYS A 21 4.13 -7.07 8.87
C LYS A 21 4.79 -6.36 7.69
N LYS A 22 4.84 -6.99 6.53
CA LYS A 22 5.39 -6.38 5.30
C LYS A 22 4.55 -5.21 4.81
N VAL A 23 3.22 -5.33 4.86
CA VAL A 23 2.32 -4.21 4.54
C VAL A 23 2.59 -3.01 5.44
N LEU A 24 2.73 -3.23 6.75
CA LEU A 24 3.04 -2.18 7.71
C LEU A 24 4.40 -1.53 7.43
N GLU A 25 5.45 -2.34 7.24
CA GLU A 25 6.80 -1.85 6.92
C GLU A 25 6.83 -0.98 5.66
N GLU A 26 6.15 -1.39 4.58
CA GLU A 26 6.12 -0.62 3.33
C GLU A 26 5.19 0.60 3.43
N THR A 27 4.15 0.55 4.27
CA THR A 27 3.28 1.69 4.54
C THR A 27 4.04 2.78 5.30
N GLU A 28 4.78 2.43 6.36
CA GLU A 28 5.62 3.39 7.11
C GLU A 28 6.71 4.03 6.23
N LYS A 29 7.26 3.28 5.27
CA LYS A 29 8.21 3.82 4.29
C LYS A 29 7.56 4.83 3.36
N LEU A 30 6.37 4.51 2.84
CA LEU A 30 5.61 5.42 2.00
C LEU A 30 5.24 6.69 2.76
N GLU A 31 4.80 6.56 4.01
CA GLU A 31 4.47 7.70 4.89
C GLU A 31 5.67 8.62 5.09
N LYS A 32 6.85 8.07 5.44
CA LYS A 32 8.09 8.85 5.53
C LYS A 32 8.49 9.51 4.20
N LEU A 33 8.24 8.86 3.07
CA LEU A 33 8.49 9.44 1.75
C LEU A 33 7.55 10.62 1.47
N LEU A 34 6.28 10.52 1.85
CA LEU A 34 5.29 11.59 1.71
C LEU A 34 5.53 12.75 2.69
N ASP A 35 5.95 12.48 3.93
CA ASP A 35 6.34 13.53 4.89
C ASP A 35 7.57 14.32 4.41
N ASN A 36 8.54 13.62 3.81
CA ASN A 36 9.69 14.26 3.17
C ASN A 36 9.31 14.99 1.88
N PHE A 37 8.22 14.56 1.23
CA PHE A 37 7.66 15.25 0.08
C PHE A 37 7.12 16.61 0.53
N ASP A 38 6.26 16.65 1.55
CA ASP A 38 5.64 17.89 2.06
C ASP A 38 6.68 18.94 2.50
N ASN A 39 7.80 18.50 3.08
CA ASN A 39 8.88 19.39 3.53
C ASN A 39 9.79 19.93 2.41
N ASN A 40 9.93 19.22 1.28
CA ASN A 40 10.81 19.63 0.17
C ASN A 40 10.06 20.27 -1.00
N TYR A 41 8.73 20.17 -1.06
CA TYR A 41 7.90 20.60 -2.19
C TYR A 41 7.61 22.10 -2.27
N SER A 42 8.31 22.93 -1.48
CA SER A 42 8.18 24.40 -1.57
C SER A 42 8.60 24.99 -2.93
N LYS A 43 8.99 24.18 -3.95
CA LYS A 43 9.46 24.66 -5.26
C LYS A 43 8.97 23.91 -6.52
N GLU A 44 8.47 22.68 -6.44
CA GLU A 44 7.91 21.99 -7.61
C GLU A 44 6.39 21.88 -7.42
N LYS A 45 5.60 21.95 -8.48
CA LYS A 45 4.13 21.88 -8.40
C LYS A 45 3.71 20.67 -9.23
N LEU A 46 3.19 19.63 -8.56
CA LEU A 46 2.72 18.41 -9.20
C LEU A 46 1.66 18.78 -10.24
N SER A 47 1.73 18.16 -11.41
CA SER A 47 0.67 18.28 -12.39
C SER A 47 -0.60 17.61 -11.86
N LYS A 48 -1.76 18.12 -12.28
CA LYS A 48 -3.07 17.57 -11.90
C LYS A 48 -3.20 16.07 -12.25
N SER A 49 -2.57 15.64 -13.35
CA SER A 49 -2.53 14.24 -13.78
C SER A 49 -1.75 13.33 -12.82
N GLU A 50 -0.63 13.82 -12.28
CA GLU A 50 0.19 13.04 -11.34
C GLU A 50 -0.54 12.84 -10.01
N ILE A 51 -1.17 13.90 -9.51
CA ILE A 51 -2.01 13.84 -8.29
C ILE A 51 -3.15 12.83 -8.49
N LEU A 52 -3.82 12.89 -9.65
CA LEU A 52 -4.94 11.99 -9.95
C LEU A 52 -4.48 10.53 -10.01
N ASN A 53 -3.31 10.25 -10.58
CA ASN A 53 -2.80 8.88 -10.63
C ASN A 53 -2.39 8.35 -9.26
N ILE A 54 -1.77 9.17 -8.41
CA ILE A 54 -1.45 8.79 -7.03
C ILE A 54 -2.75 8.47 -6.28
N ALA A 55 -3.75 9.36 -6.36
CA ALA A 55 -5.04 9.17 -5.72
C ALA A 55 -5.73 7.87 -6.17
N ASN A 56 -5.77 7.62 -7.49
CA ASN A 56 -6.33 6.38 -8.05
C ASN A 56 -5.59 5.12 -7.55
N THR A 57 -4.27 5.21 -7.35
CA THR A 57 -3.47 4.09 -6.87
C THR A 57 -3.77 3.81 -5.40
N ILE A 58 -3.86 4.85 -4.57
CA ILE A 58 -4.25 4.75 -3.16
C ILE A 58 -5.65 4.15 -3.03
N GLU A 59 -6.61 4.60 -3.86
CA GLU A 59 -7.98 4.09 -3.85
C GLU A 59 -8.02 2.60 -4.20
N LYS A 60 -7.32 2.17 -5.26
CA LYS A 60 -7.21 0.75 -5.63
C LYS A 60 -6.64 -0.10 -4.50
N LEU A 61 -5.58 0.37 -3.83
CA LEU A 61 -4.96 -0.34 -2.72
C LEU A 61 -5.91 -0.44 -1.52
N SER A 62 -6.67 0.61 -1.24
CA SER A 62 -7.66 0.65 -0.17
C SER A 62 -8.77 -0.37 -0.40
N ILE A 63 -9.32 -0.43 -1.62
CA ILE A 63 -10.34 -1.42 -2.02
C ILE A 63 -9.79 -2.85 -1.90
N LYS A 64 -8.56 -3.10 -2.37
CA LYS A 64 -7.92 -4.42 -2.26
C LYS A 64 -7.74 -4.85 -0.80
N ASN A 65 -7.34 -3.92 0.07
CA ASN A 65 -7.17 -4.19 1.48
C ASN A 65 -8.52 -4.52 2.16
N GLU A 66 -9.55 -3.71 1.91
CA GLU A 66 -10.90 -3.94 2.44
C GLU A 66 -11.47 -5.29 1.97
N TYR A 67 -11.34 -5.61 0.68
CA TYR A 67 -11.77 -6.90 0.15
C TYR A 67 -11.04 -8.08 0.82
N LYS A 68 -9.71 -7.96 1.04
CA LYS A 68 -8.94 -8.99 1.73
C LYS A 68 -9.37 -9.16 3.19
N LEU A 69 -9.65 -8.06 3.90
CA LEU A 69 -10.16 -8.11 5.27
C LEU A 69 -11.55 -8.77 5.33
N ASN A 70 -12.43 -8.45 4.39
CA ASN A 70 -13.74 -9.08 4.28
C ASN A 70 -13.63 -10.59 4.01
N LEU A 71 -12.75 -11.01 3.10
CA LEU A 71 -12.51 -12.45 2.89
C LEU A 71 -12.01 -13.18 4.14
N ILE A 72 -11.12 -12.55 4.93
CA ILE A 72 -10.65 -13.15 6.19
C ILE A 72 -11.80 -13.26 7.19
N LYS A 73 -12.68 -12.26 7.24
CA LYS A 73 -13.85 -12.23 8.12
C LYS A 73 -14.90 -13.27 7.73
N ASP A 74 -15.15 -13.43 6.43
CA ASP A 74 -16.20 -14.31 5.90
C ASP A 74 -15.74 -15.79 5.85
N PHE A 75 -14.43 -16.04 5.73
CA PHE A 75 -13.86 -17.39 5.62
C PHE A 75 -12.72 -17.65 6.63
N PRO A 76 -12.95 -17.45 7.95
CA PRO A 76 -11.88 -17.50 8.95
C PRO A 76 -11.22 -18.88 9.06
N GLU A 77 -11.97 -19.98 8.86
CA GLU A 77 -11.46 -21.35 8.92
C GLU A 77 -10.47 -21.66 7.78
N TYR A 78 -10.74 -21.17 6.57
CA TYR A 78 -9.86 -21.35 5.43
C TYR A 78 -8.49 -20.70 5.69
N PHE A 79 -8.48 -19.46 6.17
CA PHE A 79 -7.25 -18.74 6.49
C PHE A 79 -6.55 -19.26 7.75
N SER A 80 -7.29 -19.83 8.70
CA SER A 80 -6.73 -20.49 9.89
C SER A 80 -6.02 -21.80 9.52
N ASN A 81 -6.58 -22.59 8.60
CA ASN A 81 -6.02 -23.86 8.15
C ASN A 81 -4.79 -23.69 7.23
N ILE A 82 -4.66 -22.56 6.55
CA ILE A 82 -3.43 -22.22 5.78
C ILE A 82 -2.21 -22.09 6.71
N LYS A 83 -2.37 -21.58 7.94
CA LYS A 83 -1.27 -21.51 8.92
C LYS A 83 -0.79 -22.89 9.38
N LEU A 84 -1.68 -23.88 9.43
CA LEU A 84 -1.35 -25.24 9.88
C LEU A 84 -0.55 -26.05 8.85
N ARG A 85 -0.66 -25.73 7.54
CA ARG A 85 0.07 -26.41 6.46
C ARG A 85 1.50 -25.91 6.24
N LYS A 86 1.94 -24.85 6.94
CA LYS A 86 3.32 -24.32 6.86
C LYS A 86 4.26 -24.90 7.94
N LYS A 87 3.92 -26.06 8.52
CA LYS A 87 4.76 -26.78 9.49
C LYS A 87 5.44 -27.97 8.85
#